data_AF-A0A136KD21-F1
#
_entry.id   AF-A0A136KD21-F1
#
_cell.length_a   1.000
_cell.length_b   1.000
_cell.length_c   1.000
_cell.angle_alpha   90.00
_cell.angle_beta   90.00
_cell.angle_gamma   90.00
#
_symmetry.space_group_name_H-M   'P 1'
#
loop_
_entity.id
_entity.type
_entity.pdbx_description
1 polymer ?
#
loop_
_entity_poly.entity_id
_entity_poly.type
_entity_poly.pdbx_seq_one_letter_code
_entity_poly.pdbx_strand_id
1 'polypeptide(L)'
;MTESIKSSSTFMRISLLVLAKITVLLCVSFLVSIGLPYEPVFSYPGLLQESGLPHWIYSFGHFDGPHYVTIAEKGYHQYQQAFFPVFPMSIRLVEQIVSNYVAAGLLISNMFSILAYFLLYHFFFSIHEEAVVTLDCFLPLSILFFFYTLSIQRVFFW
;
A
#
# COMPACT_ATOMS: atom_id res chain seq x y z
N MET A 1 23.93 -4.16 -22.89
CA MET A 1 23.90 -5.34 -21.99
C MET A 1 24.06 -4.93 -20.52
N THR A 2 24.96 -3.99 -20.21
CA THR A 2 25.18 -3.42 -18.87
C THR A 2 23.96 -2.73 -18.25
N GLU A 3 23.17 -1.97 -19.02
CA GLU A 3 21.96 -1.30 -18.49
C GLU A 3 20.84 -2.27 -18.09
N SER A 4 20.65 -3.35 -18.86
CA SER A 4 19.65 -4.38 -18.57
C SER A 4 19.98 -5.13 -17.26
N ILE A 5 21.26 -5.43 -17.03
CA ILE A 5 21.72 -6.06 -15.79
C ILE A 5 21.54 -5.12 -14.60
N LYS A 6 21.83 -3.81 -14.77
CA LYS A 6 21.65 -2.79 -13.72
C LYS A 6 20.17 -2.57 -13.36
N SER A 7 19.27 -2.57 -14.36
CA SER A 7 17.82 -2.46 -14.11
C SER A 7 17.27 -3.68 -13.35
N SER A 8 17.72 -4.89 -13.72
CA SER A 8 17.30 -6.12 -13.03
C SER A 8 17.76 -6.16 -11.57
N SER A 9 18.98 -5.72 -11.27
CA SER A 9 19.50 -5.72 -9.90
C SER A 9 18.79 -4.67 -9.02
N THR A 10 18.47 -3.49 -9.57
CA THR A 10 17.69 -2.47 -8.88
C THR A 10 16.27 -2.96 -8.55
N PHE A 11 15.57 -3.56 -9.51
CA PHE A 11 14.22 -4.09 -9.28
C PHE A 11 14.20 -5.14 -8.16
N MET A 12 15.17 -6.05 -8.14
CA MET A 12 15.32 -7.05 -7.07
C MET A 12 15.56 -6.39 -5.71
N ARG A 13 16.42 -5.37 -5.65
CA ARG A 13 16.73 -4.64 -4.41
C ARG A 13 15.49 -3.91 -3.86
N ILE A 14 14.73 -3.21 -4.71
CA ILE A 14 13.48 -2.54 -4.33
C ILE A 14 12.46 -3.56 -3.82
N SER A 15 12.30 -4.67 -4.53
CA SER A 15 11.36 -5.74 -4.13
C SER A 15 11.72 -6.32 -2.75
N LEU A 16 13.01 -6.55 -2.50
CA LEU A 16 13.50 -7.05 -1.22
C LEU A 16 13.26 -6.05 -0.08
N LEU A 17 13.48 -4.75 -0.31
CA LEU A 17 13.20 -3.71 0.68
C LEU A 17 11.70 -3.63 1.02
N VAL A 18 10.82 -3.73 0.02
CA VAL A 18 9.37 -3.75 0.23
C VAL A 18 8.94 -5.01 1.00
N LEU A 19 9.50 -6.18 0.69
CA LEU A 19 9.21 -7.42 1.42
C LEU A 19 9.71 -7.37 2.88
N ALA A 20 10.91 -6.84 3.10
CA ALA A 20 11.46 -6.64 4.44
C ALA A 20 10.57 -5.70 5.26
N LYS A 21 10.13 -4.58 4.66
CA LYS A 21 9.15 -3.66 5.25
C LYS A 21 7.86 -4.38 5.63
N ILE A 22 7.23 -5.08 4.69
CA ILE A 22 5.96 -5.79 4.93
C ILE A 22 6.13 -6.77 6.10
N THR A 23 7.23 -7.53 6.12
CA THR A 23 7.52 -8.47 7.21
C THR A 23 7.63 -7.77 8.56
N VAL A 24 8.45 -6.72 8.66
CA VAL A 24 8.64 -5.95 9.90
C VAL A 24 7.31 -5.39 10.40
N LEU A 25 6.51 -4.84 9.49
CA LEU A 25 5.23 -4.22 9.78
C LEU A 25 4.16 -5.24 10.22
N LEU A 26 4.11 -6.41 9.59
CA LEU A 26 3.27 -7.52 10.04
C LEU A 26 3.70 -8.04 11.41
N CYS A 27 5.01 -8.17 11.66
CA CYS A 27 5.53 -8.58 12.97
C CYS A 27 5.16 -7.57 14.06
N VAL A 28 5.34 -6.28 13.81
CA VAL A 28 4.97 -5.22 14.77
C VAL A 28 3.46 -5.22 15.02
N SER A 29 2.64 -5.26 13.98
CA SER A 29 1.17 -5.29 14.11
C SER A 29 0.69 -6.53 14.85
N PHE A 30 1.28 -7.70 14.58
CA PHE A 30 1.00 -8.92 15.32
C PHE A 30 1.36 -8.78 16.81
N LEU A 31 2.55 -8.28 17.14
CA LEU A 31 2.96 -8.05 18.53
C LEU A 31 2.05 -7.05 19.26
N VAL A 32 1.65 -5.96 18.58
CA VAL A 32 0.69 -4.99 19.09
C VAL A 32 -0.67 -5.64 19.37
N SER A 33 -1.14 -6.52 18.48
CA SER A 33 -2.44 -7.18 18.63
C SER A 33 -2.55 -8.13 19.82
N ILE A 34 -1.43 -8.54 20.42
CA ILE A 34 -1.42 -9.39 21.62
C ILE A 34 -1.71 -8.56 22.88
N GLY A 35 -1.24 -7.30 22.93
CA GLY A 35 -1.22 -6.50 24.14
C GLY A 35 -2.14 -5.28 24.15
N LEU A 36 -2.57 -4.79 22.99
CA LEU A 36 -3.34 -3.56 22.87
C LEU A 36 -4.70 -3.82 22.20
N PRO A 37 -5.80 -3.28 22.75
CA PRO A 37 -7.11 -3.37 22.11
C PRO A 37 -7.12 -2.56 20.82
N TYR A 38 -7.89 -3.04 19.84
CA TYR A 38 -8.10 -2.31 18.61
C TYR A 38 -9.22 -1.30 18.75
N GLU A 39 -8.88 -0.02 18.63
CA GLU A 39 -9.82 1.09 18.68
C GLU A 39 -9.73 1.93 17.39
N PRO A 40 -10.47 1.57 16.33
CA PRO A 40 -10.44 2.32 15.08
C PRO A 40 -11.08 3.70 15.20
N VAL A 41 -10.37 4.74 14.75
CA VAL A 41 -10.82 6.15 14.78
C VAL A 41 -11.15 6.70 13.37
N PHE A 42 -11.48 5.83 12.42
CA PHE A 42 -11.77 6.19 11.03
C PHE A 42 -13.19 5.76 10.61
N SER A 43 -13.64 6.20 9.45
CA SER A 43 -14.98 5.92 8.92
C SER A 43 -15.16 4.46 8.52
N TYR A 44 -16.32 3.87 8.84
CA TYR A 44 -16.72 2.51 8.43
C TYR A 44 -15.73 1.37 8.79
N PRO A 45 -15.23 1.27 10.03
CA PRO A 45 -14.29 0.22 10.41
C PRO A 45 -14.90 -1.19 10.36
N GLY A 46 -16.22 -1.30 10.50
CA GLY A 46 -16.94 -2.58 10.41
C GLY A 46 -16.73 -3.30 9.09
N LEU A 47 -16.62 -2.57 7.97
CA LEU A 47 -16.36 -3.17 6.64
C LEU A 47 -15.03 -3.93 6.59
N LEU A 48 -14.02 -3.47 7.32
CA LEU A 48 -12.74 -4.17 7.40
C LEU A 48 -12.81 -5.36 8.36
N GLN A 49 -13.58 -5.25 9.44
CA GLN A 49 -13.79 -6.34 10.41
C GLN A 49 -14.58 -7.49 9.79
N GLU A 50 -15.55 -7.19 8.92
CA GLU A 50 -16.35 -8.16 8.18
C GLU A 50 -15.55 -8.91 7.10
N SER A 51 -14.31 -8.49 6.80
CA SER A 51 -13.44 -9.16 5.82
C SER A 51 -13.00 -10.56 6.23
N GLY A 52 -13.17 -10.97 7.49
CA GLY A 52 -12.73 -12.26 8.01
C GLY A 52 -11.21 -12.40 8.19
N LEU A 53 -10.44 -11.35 7.89
CA LEU A 53 -9.01 -11.30 8.19
C LEU A 53 -8.80 -11.08 9.70
N PRO A 54 -7.66 -11.51 10.25
CA PRO A 54 -7.31 -11.16 11.61
C PRO A 54 -7.01 -9.65 11.73
N HIS A 55 -7.24 -9.11 12.93
CA HIS A 55 -7.13 -7.68 13.19
C HIS A 55 -5.77 -7.08 12.83
N TRP A 56 -4.68 -7.79 13.11
CA TRP A 56 -3.32 -7.35 12.77
C TRP A 56 -3.04 -7.29 11.25
N ILE A 57 -3.97 -7.76 10.40
CA ILE A 57 -3.90 -7.61 8.93
C ILE A 57 -4.87 -6.54 8.44
N TYR A 58 -6.17 -6.63 8.76
CA TYR A 58 -7.14 -5.69 8.20
C TYR A 58 -6.95 -4.26 8.73
N SER A 59 -6.20 -4.09 9.83
CA SER A 59 -5.78 -2.77 10.32
C SER A 59 -4.96 -1.98 9.30
N PHE A 60 -4.36 -2.61 8.30
CA PHE A 60 -3.71 -1.86 7.23
C PHE A 60 -4.69 -1.23 6.24
N GLY A 61 -5.96 -1.59 6.31
CA GLY A 61 -7.03 -1.00 5.51
C GLY A 61 -7.62 0.30 6.07
N HIS A 62 -7.04 0.92 7.11
CA HIS A 62 -7.59 2.13 7.75
C HIS A 62 -7.79 3.32 6.78
N PHE A 63 -8.56 4.32 7.24
CA PHE A 63 -8.90 5.60 6.57
C PHE A 63 -9.73 5.45 5.28
N ASP A 64 -9.11 5.56 4.10
CA ASP A 64 -9.84 5.52 2.82
C ASP A 64 -10.09 4.07 2.36
N GLY A 65 -9.55 3.07 3.05
CA GLY A 65 -9.68 1.67 2.66
C GLY A 65 -11.09 1.15 2.58
N PRO A 66 -11.97 1.45 3.55
CA PRO A 66 -13.39 1.11 3.43
C PRO A 66 -14.01 1.70 2.15
N HIS A 67 -13.63 2.91 1.73
CA HIS A 67 -14.12 3.50 0.48
C HIS A 67 -13.60 2.75 -0.75
N TYR A 68 -12.31 2.46 -0.81
CA TYR A 68 -11.73 1.69 -1.92
C TYR A 68 -12.32 0.28 -2.03
N VAL A 69 -12.48 -0.39 -0.90
CA VAL A 69 -13.12 -1.72 -0.82
C VAL A 69 -14.58 -1.64 -1.27
N THR A 70 -15.34 -0.65 -0.79
CA THR A 70 -16.74 -0.49 -1.17
C THR A 70 -16.89 -0.19 -2.66
N ILE A 71 -16.05 0.66 -3.25
CA ILE A 71 -16.08 0.95 -4.70
C ILE A 71 -15.67 -0.29 -5.50
N ALA A 72 -14.68 -1.06 -5.03
CA ALA A 72 -14.27 -2.30 -5.70
C ALA A 72 -15.38 -3.36 -5.69
N GLU A 73 -16.09 -3.49 -4.56
CA GLU A 73 -17.17 -4.47 -4.36
C GLU A 73 -18.47 -4.06 -5.06
N LYS A 74 -18.93 -2.82 -4.85
CA LYS A 74 -20.27 -2.36 -5.22
C LYS A 74 -20.27 -1.39 -6.41
N GLY A 75 -19.10 -0.95 -6.85
CA GLY A 75 -18.97 0.13 -7.83
C GLY A 75 -19.26 1.51 -7.23
N TYR A 76 -19.22 2.52 -8.09
CA TYR A 76 -19.60 3.89 -7.72
C TYR A 76 -21.11 3.96 -7.49
N HIS A 77 -21.50 4.46 -6.32
CA HIS A 77 -22.89 4.64 -5.92
C HIS A 77 -23.06 5.98 -5.19
N GLN A 78 -24.31 6.33 -4.90
CA GLN A 78 -24.66 7.62 -4.30
C GLN A 78 -23.93 7.82 -2.96
N TYR A 79 -23.42 9.03 -2.74
CA TYR A 79 -22.64 9.44 -1.55
C TYR A 79 -21.25 8.82 -1.40
N GLN A 80 -20.70 8.18 -2.43
CA GLN A 80 -19.27 7.85 -2.46
C GLN A 80 -18.41 9.04 -2.86
N GLN A 81 -17.22 9.09 -2.27
CA GLN A 81 -16.18 10.01 -2.68
C GLN A 81 -15.64 9.63 -4.07
N ALA A 82 -15.38 10.63 -4.91
CA ALA A 82 -14.91 10.44 -6.27
C ALA A 82 -13.40 10.08 -6.29
N PHE A 83 -13.08 8.84 -5.92
CA PHE A 83 -11.74 8.29 -6.11
C PHE A 83 -11.49 7.97 -7.59
N PHE A 84 -10.22 7.93 -8.00
CA PHE A 84 -9.87 7.56 -9.38
C PHE A 84 -10.10 6.05 -9.62
N PRO A 85 -10.75 5.64 -10.73
CA PRO A 85 -11.30 4.29 -10.88
C PRO A 85 -10.26 3.18 -11.03
N VAL A 86 -9.05 3.49 -11.52
CA VAL A 86 -8.03 2.47 -11.79
C VAL A 86 -7.68 1.66 -10.54
N PHE A 87 -7.60 2.31 -9.38
CA PHE A 87 -7.21 1.62 -8.15
C PHE A 87 -8.31 0.65 -7.63
N PRO A 88 -9.57 1.07 -7.39
CA PRO A 88 -10.67 0.15 -7.06
C PRO A 88 -10.88 -0.96 -8.10
N MET A 89 -10.74 -0.67 -9.39
CA MET A 89 -10.86 -1.68 -10.45
C MET A 89 -9.75 -2.74 -10.35
N SER A 90 -8.52 -2.32 -10.05
CA SER A 90 -7.41 -3.23 -9.83
C SER A 90 -7.65 -4.14 -8.61
N ILE A 91 -8.22 -3.60 -7.54
CA ILE A 91 -8.64 -4.39 -6.36
C ILE A 91 -9.66 -5.44 -6.78
N ARG A 92 -10.69 -5.05 -7.53
CA ARG A 92 -11.73 -5.98 -8.01
C ARG A 92 -11.17 -7.11 -8.87
N LEU A 93 -10.16 -6.84 -9.70
CA LEU A 93 -9.50 -7.88 -10.51
C LEU A 93 -8.69 -8.86 -9.65
N VAL A 94 -7.93 -8.35 -8.68
CA VAL A 94 -7.12 -9.20 -7.79
C VAL A 94 -7.97 -9.95 -6.78
N GLU A 95 -9.12 -9.40 -6.40
CA GLU A 95 -10.07 -10.07 -5.51
C GLU A 95 -10.53 -11.41 -6.09
N GLN A 96 -10.67 -11.54 -7.40
CA GLN A 96 -11.02 -12.82 -8.05
C GLN A 96 -10.00 -13.94 -7.81
N ILE A 97 -8.78 -13.60 -7.39
CA ILE A 97 -7.68 -14.55 -7.12
C ILE A 97 -7.59 -14.84 -5.62
N VAL A 98 -7.78 -13.82 -4.77
CA VAL A 98 -7.54 -13.89 -3.32
C VAL A 98 -8.84 -14.07 -2.52
N SER A 99 -10.00 -13.90 -3.17
CA SER A 99 -11.36 -13.99 -2.63
C SER A 99 -11.59 -13.08 -1.42
N ASN A 100 -10.93 -11.92 -1.40
CA ASN A 100 -11.03 -10.95 -0.31
C ASN A 100 -10.63 -9.55 -0.78
N TYR A 101 -11.57 -8.59 -0.73
CA TYR A 101 -11.33 -7.22 -1.18
C TYR A 101 -10.27 -6.47 -0.35
N VAL A 102 -10.20 -6.72 0.97
CA VAL A 102 -9.21 -6.08 1.84
C VAL A 102 -7.81 -6.62 1.50
N ALA A 103 -7.65 -7.95 1.43
CA ALA A 103 -6.37 -8.56 1.05
C ALA A 103 -5.94 -8.14 -0.37
N ALA A 104 -6.86 -8.10 -1.33
CA ALA A 104 -6.60 -7.61 -2.68
C ALA A 104 -6.15 -6.14 -2.68
N GLY A 105 -6.79 -5.29 -1.86
CA GLY A 105 -6.39 -3.90 -1.65
C GLY A 105 -4.96 -3.75 -1.13
N LEU A 106 -4.60 -4.55 -0.13
CA LEU A 106 -3.24 -4.57 0.44
C LEU A 106 -2.20 -5.08 -0.55
N LEU A 107 -2.54 -6.06 -1.39
CA LEU A 107 -1.62 -6.57 -2.41
C LEU A 107 -1.40 -5.53 -3.51
N ILE A 108 -2.47 -4.95 -4.05
CA ILE A 108 -2.40 -3.93 -5.10
C ILE A 108 -1.64 -2.69 -4.63
N SER A 109 -1.85 -2.24 -3.40
CA SER A 109 -1.11 -1.08 -2.86
C SER A 109 0.40 -1.33 -2.82
N ASN A 110 0.83 -2.52 -2.39
CA ASN A 110 2.26 -2.88 -2.37
C ASN A 110 2.83 -3.11 -3.78
N MET A 111 2.06 -3.66 -4.72
CA MET A 111 2.49 -3.78 -6.12
C MET A 111 2.70 -2.41 -6.77
N PHE A 112 1.75 -1.49 -6.59
CA PHE A 112 1.86 -0.12 -7.10
C PHE A 112 2.98 0.66 -6.42
N SER A 113 3.28 0.37 -5.15
CA SER A 113 4.45 0.91 -4.48
C SER A 113 5.73 0.51 -5.20
N ILE A 114 5.94 -0.79 -5.46
CA ILE A 114 7.14 -1.28 -6.15
C ILE A 114 7.27 -0.62 -7.53
N LEU A 115 6.17 -0.55 -8.28
CA LEU A 115 6.14 0.09 -9.59
C LEU A 115 6.49 1.58 -9.51
N ALA A 116 5.89 2.31 -8.57
CA ALA A 116 6.17 3.74 -8.38
C ALA A 116 7.64 3.99 -8.03
N TYR A 117 8.23 3.20 -7.13
CA TYR A 117 9.65 3.30 -6.81
C TYR A 117 10.55 2.98 -8.00
N PHE A 118 10.21 1.95 -8.77
CA PHE A 118 10.97 1.60 -9.96
C PHE A 118 10.95 2.74 -10.99
N LEU A 119 9.78 3.33 -11.25
CA LEU A 119 9.63 4.46 -12.17
C LEU A 119 10.38 5.70 -11.66
N LEU A 120 10.27 6.02 -10.36
CA LEU A 120 10.99 7.13 -9.75
C LEU A 120 12.50 6.94 -9.83
N TYR A 121 13.01 5.74 -9.54
CA TYR A 121 14.43 5.42 -9.66
C TYR A 121 14.95 5.72 -11.07
N HIS A 122 14.24 5.22 -12.09
CA HIS A 122 14.62 5.43 -13.49
C HIS A 122 14.53 6.91 -13.90
N PHE A 123 13.51 7.61 -13.43
CA PHE A 123 13.36 9.04 -13.66
C PHE A 123 14.53 9.84 -13.07
N PHE A 124 14.86 9.65 -11.79
CA PHE A 124 15.94 10.39 -11.14
C PHE A 124 17.32 10.02 -11.67
N PHE A 125 17.56 8.74 -11.98
CA PHE A 125 18.80 8.30 -12.61
C PHE A 125 19.02 8.99 -13.97
N SER A 126 17.96 9.28 -14.72
CA SER A 126 18.06 10.01 -15.99
C SER A 126 18.42 11.50 -15.86
N ILE A 127 18.24 12.09 -14.67
CA ILE A 127 18.44 13.52 -14.43
C ILE A 127 19.79 13.76 -13.75
N HIS A 128 20.04 13.15 -12.58
CA HIS A 128 21.28 13.30 -11.82
C HIS A 128 21.59 12.02 -11.01
N GLU A 129 22.80 11.49 -11.14
CA GLU A 129 23.21 10.27 -10.40
C GLU A 129 23.18 10.46 -8.87
N GLU A 130 23.48 11.67 -8.37
CA GLU A 130 23.43 11.97 -6.92
C GLU A 130 22.00 12.01 -6.36
N ALA A 131 20.99 12.24 -7.21
CA ALA A 131 19.58 12.21 -6.78
C ALA A 131 19.14 10.78 -6.40
N VAL A 132 19.79 9.74 -6.94
CA VAL A 132 19.53 8.34 -6.60
C VAL A 132 19.96 8.01 -5.17
N VAL A 133 21.06 8.60 -4.69
CA VAL A 133 21.52 8.44 -3.29
C VAL A 133 20.51 9.06 -2.33
N THR A 134 19.98 10.23 -2.69
CA THR A 134 18.90 10.87 -1.93
C THR A 134 17.65 10.00 -1.94
N LEU A 135 17.28 9.42 -3.09
CA LEU A 135 16.18 8.47 -3.14
C LEU A 135 16.40 7.28 -2.22
N ASP A 136 17.57 6.63 -2.26
CA ASP A 136 17.91 5.49 -1.42
C ASP A 136 17.90 5.82 0.09
N CYS A 137 18.26 7.05 0.49
CA CYS A 137 18.23 7.51 1.87
C CYS A 137 16.83 7.88 2.37
N PHE A 138 15.99 8.46 1.50
CA PHE A 138 14.62 8.88 1.84
C PHE A 138 13.56 7.82 1.49
N LEU A 139 13.93 6.76 0.75
CA LEU A 139 13.07 5.62 0.41
C LEU A 139 12.53 4.96 1.67
N PRO A 140 13.35 4.61 2.68
CA PRO A 140 12.84 3.97 3.90
C PRO A 140 11.77 4.84 4.58
N LEU A 141 11.92 6.17 4.57
CA LEU A 141 10.99 7.10 5.21
C LEU A 141 9.66 7.23 4.45
N SER A 142 9.73 7.33 3.11
CA SER A 142 8.53 7.40 2.25
C SER A 142 7.81 6.06 2.11
N ILE A 143 8.55 4.95 2.13
CA ILE A 143 8.02 3.58 2.16
C ILE A 143 7.26 3.28 3.45
N LEU A 144 7.69 3.84 4.58
CA LEU A 144 7.01 3.72 5.87
C LEU A 144 5.71 4.53 5.93
N PHE A 145 5.61 5.65 5.20
CA PHE A 145 4.50 6.60 5.34
C PHE A 145 3.48 6.59 4.20
N PHE A 146 3.87 6.36 2.94
CA PHE A 146 3.08 6.83 1.80
C PHE A 146 2.22 5.77 1.09
N PHE A 147 2.43 4.47 1.36
CA PHE A 147 1.70 3.39 0.66
C PHE A 147 1.38 2.17 1.54
N TYR A 148 1.53 2.31 2.85
CA TYR A 148 1.29 1.22 3.78
C TYR A 148 -0.19 1.00 4.09
N THR A 149 -0.97 2.08 4.03
CA THR A 149 -2.40 2.07 4.30
C THR A 149 -3.17 2.37 3.02
N LEU A 150 -4.42 1.90 2.94
CA LEU A 150 -5.37 2.35 1.92
C LEU A 150 -5.80 3.81 2.22
N SER A 151 -4.85 4.75 2.19
CA SER A 151 -5.11 6.16 2.52
C SER A 151 -4.26 7.03 1.60
N ILE A 152 -4.88 7.97 0.90
CA ILE A 152 -4.15 8.93 0.06
C ILE A 152 -3.93 10.27 0.80
N GLN A 153 -4.62 10.56 1.90
CA GLN A 153 -4.50 11.88 2.51
C GLN A 153 -4.78 11.88 4.02
N ARG A 154 -3.80 12.36 4.81
CA ARG A 154 -3.96 13.33 5.92
C ARG A 154 -2.68 13.41 6.77
N VAL A 155 -1.74 14.27 6.36
CA VAL A 155 -0.60 14.73 7.21
C VAL A 155 -0.70 16.22 7.55
N PHE A 156 -1.59 16.99 6.92
CA PHE A 156 -1.77 18.40 7.26
C PHE A 156 -3.26 18.73 7.40
N PHE A 157 -3.53 19.56 8.41
CA PHE A 157 -4.80 20.15 8.84
C PHE A 157 -5.59 19.36 9.90
N TRP A 158 -5.29 19.76 11.15
CA TRP A 158 -6.27 19.98 12.21
C TRP A 158 -7.22 21.11 11.83
#